data_AF-F9N4S2-F1
#
_entry.id   AF-F9N4S2-F1
#
_cell.length_a   1.000
_cell.length_b   1.000
_cell.length_c   1.000
_cell.angle_alpha   90.00
_cell.angle_beta   90.00
_cell.angle_gamma   90.00
#
_symmetry.space_group_name_H-M   'P 1'
#
loop_
_entity.id
_entity.type
_entity.pdbx_description
1 polymer ?
#
loop_
_entity_poly.entity_id
_entity_poly.type
_entity_poly.pdbx_seq_one_letter_code
_entity_poly.pdbx_strand_id
1 'polypeptide(L)' 'MLSMDHYTYWKEGVAEGRAEGKAEVVIQMLRKHLSLEMIAEVTNFTVEEVKAIAKEHALI' A
#
# COMPACT_ATOMS: atom_id res chain seq x y z
N MET A 1 -28.88 -8.50 18.59
CA MET A 1 -28.14 -7.26 18.85
C MET A 1 -26.85 -7.34 18.04
N LEU A 2 -26.85 -6.76 16.84
CA LEU A 2 -25.69 -6.66 15.95
C LEU A 2 -25.04 -5.30 16.25
N SER A 3 -24.13 -5.18 17.21
CA SER A 3 -23.68 -3.84 17.62
C SER A 3 -22.23 -3.69 18.05
N MET A 4 -21.35 -4.66 17.83
CA MET A 4 -19.90 -4.45 18.04
C MET A 4 -19.08 -5.03 16.89
N ASP A 5 -19.37 -6.27 16.48
CA ASP A 5 -18.56 -6.98 15.50
C ASP A 5 -18.59 -6.34 14.10
N HIS A 6 -19.75 -5.89 13.63
CA HIS A 6 -19.88 -5.23 12.32
C HIS A 6 -19.00 -3.98 12.17
N TYR A 7 -18.80 -3.23 13.26
CA TYR A 7 -17.99 -2.03 13.23
C TYR A 7 -16.49 -2.36 13.18
N THR A 8 -16.09 -3.44 13.83
CA THR A 8 -14.72 -3.99 13.74
C THR A 8 -14.43 -4.48 12.33
N TYR A 9 -15.29 -5.33 11.76
CA TYR A 9 -15.12 -5.83 10.38
C TYR A 9 -15.12 -4.71 9.34
N TRP A 10 -15.94 -3.67 9.53
CA TRP A 10 -15.92 -2.50 8.64
C TRP A 10 -14.59 -1.75 8.73
N LYS A 11 -14.05 -1.54 9.94
CA LYS A 11 -12.73 -0.90 10.11
C LYS A 11 -11.61 -1.72 9.51
N GLU A 12 -11.63 -3.03 9.70
CA GLU A 12 -10.65 -3.96 9.13
C GLU A 12 -10.70 -3.91 7.61
N GLY A 13 -11.89 -4.03 7.00
CA GLY A 13 -12.04 -3.94 5.54
C GLY A 13 -11.62 -2.59 4.95
N VAL A 14 -11.89 -1.48 5.65
CA VAL A 14 -11.40 -0.15 5.23
C VAL A 14 -9.88 -0.05 5.33
N ALA A 15 -9.27 -0.63 6.38
CA ALA A 15 -7.83 -0.63 6.56
C ALA A 15 -7.14 -1.50 5.50
N GLU A 16 -7.65 -2.70 5.25
CA GLU A 16 -7.17 -3.63 4.23
C GLU A 16 -7.27 -3.01 2.84
N GLY A 17 -8.44 -2.52 2.44
CA GLY A 17 -8.62 -1.88 1.12
C GLY A 17 -7.75 -0.63 0.93
N ARG A 18 -7.44 0.10 2.01
CA ARG A 18 -6.51 1.23 1.96
C ARG A 18 -5.06 0.76 1.79
N ALA A 19 -4.68 -0.34 2.42
CA ALA A 19 -3.34 -0.92 2.28
C ALA A 19 -3.14 -1.46 0.86
N GLU A 20 -4.07 -2.26 0.35
CA GLU A 20 -4.04 -2.80 -1.02
C GLU A 20 -4.01 -1.69 -2.07
N GLY A 21 -4.88 -0.68 -1.94
CA GLY A 21 -4.94 0.43 -2.88
C GLY A 21 -3.65 1.25 -2.93
N LYS A 22 -2.97 1.42 -1.79
CA LYS A 22 -1.66 2.10 -1.76
C LYS A 22 -0.55 1.25 -2.39
N ALA A 23 -0.53 -0.05 -2.13
CA ALA A 23 0.46 -0.96 -2.72
C ALA A 23 0.35 -0.99 -4.26
N GLU A 24 -0.87 -1.04 -4.80
CA GLU A 24 -1.09 -1.03 -6.25
C GLU A 24 -0.56 0.27 -6.89
N VAL A 25 -0.77 1.42 -6.26
CA VAL A 25 -0.23 2.71 -6.76
C VAL A 25 1.31 2.68 -6.81
N VAL A 26 1.96 2.16 -5.76
CA VAL A 26 3.42 1.99 -5.72
C VAL A 26 3.92 1.08 -6.85
N ILE A 27 3.25 -0.06 -7.08
CA ILE A 27 3.58 -1.00 -8.16
C ILE A 27 3.49 -0.33 -9.53
N GLN A 28 2.43 0.43 -9.79
CA GLN A 28 2.25 1.14 -11.06
C GLN A 28 3.31 2.24 -11.25
N MET A 29 3.73 2.92 -10.18
CA MET A 29 4.80 3.90 -10.22
C MET A 29 6.18 3.26 -10.49
N LEU A 30 6.47 2.12 -9.86
CA LEU A 30 7.69 1.34 -10.10
C LEU A 30 7.77 0.86 -11.56
N ARG A 31 6.66 0.37 -12.12
CA ARG A 31 6.56 -0.02 -13.54
C ARG A 31 6.78 1.15 -14.50
N LYS A 32 6.55 2.38 -14.05
CA LYS A 32 6.85 3.61 -14.80
C LYS A 32 8.29 4.11 -14.59
N HIS A 33 9.13 3.33 -13.89
CA HIS A 33 10.52 3.65 -13.60
C HIS A 33 10.72 4.95 -12.80
N LEU A 34 9.75 5.32 -11.97
CA LEU A 34 9.94 6.39 -10.98
C LEU A 34 10.97 5.96 -9.93
N SER A 35 11.72 6.92 -9.40
CA SER A 35 12.70 6.62 -8.35
C SER A 35 12.01 6.22 -7.05
N LEU A 36 12.68 5.39 -6.25
CA LEU A 36 12.16 4.92 -4.97
C LEU A 36 11.89 6.08 -4.01
N GLU A 37 12.74 7.12 -4.07
CA GLU A 37 12.63 8.34 -3.26
C GLU A 37 11.39 9.16 -3.63
N MET A 38 11.12 9.34 -4.94
CA MET A 38 9.92 10.05 -5.41
C MET A 38 8.65 9.30 -4.99
N ILE A 39 8.64 7.97 -5.13
CA ILE A 39 7.49 7.15 -4.75
C ILE A 39 7.24 7.25 -3.24
N ALA A 40 8.29 7.14 -2.42
CA ALA A 40 8.21 7.31 -0.98
C ALA A 40 7.59 8.67 -0.59
N GLU A 41 8.07 9.76 -1.20
CA GLU A 41 7.59 11.12 -0.98
C GLU A 41 6.09 11.27 -1.30
N VAL A 42 5.63 10.79 -2.47
CA VAL A 42 4.24 11.02 -2.92
C VAL A 42 3.21 10.06 -2.30
N THR A 43 3.65 8.91 -1.78
CA THR A 43 2.76 7.87 -1.20
C THR A 43 2.73 7.85 0.33
N ASN A 44 3.55 8.70 0.97
CA ASN A 44 3.85 8.66 2.41
C ASN A 44 4.38 7.28 2.87
N PHE A 45 5.13 6.62 2.01
CA PHE A 45 5.88 5.41 2.37
C PHE A 45 7.32 5.77 2.65
N THR A 46 7.98 4.95 3.44
CA THR A 46 9.43 4.94 3.55
C THR A 46 10.04 4.30 2.29
N VAL A 47 11.29 4.63 1.99
CA VAL A 47 12.01 4.01 0.88
C VAL A 47 12.12 2.49 1.08
N GLU A 48 12.22 2.04 2.33
CA GLU A 48 12.27 0.65 2.76
C GLU A 48 10.95 -0.08 2.44
N GLU A 49 9.80 0.53 2.72
CA GLU A 49 8.48 -0.02 2.37
C GLU A 49 8.32 -0.13 0.85
N VAL A 50 8.73 0.89 0.09
CA VAL A 50 8.73 0.85 -1.38
C VAL A 50 9.63 -0.27 -1.90
N LYS A 51 10.83 -0.45 -1.32
CA LYS A 51 11.74 -1.57 -1.65
C LYS A 51 11.15 -2.93 -1.33
N ALA A 52 10.43 -3.06 -0.22
CA ALA A 52 9.79 -4.33 0.16
C ALA A 52 8.74 -4.73 -0.90
N ILE A 53 7.87 -3.78 -1.29
CA ILE A 53 6.88 -3.99 -2.35
C ILE A 53 7.55 -4.32 -3.68
N ALA A 54 8.60 -3.58 -4.05
CA ALA A 54 9.32 -3.84 -5.29
C ALA A 54 9.92 -5.26 -5.35
N LYS A 55 10.46 -5.76 -4.23
CA LYS A 55 11.00 -7.13 -4.12
C LYS A 55 9.91 -8.20 -4.17
N GLU A 56 8.82 -7.99 -3.44
CA GLU A 56 7.68 -8.91 -3.41
C GLU A 56 7.09 -9.13 -4.81
N HIS A 57 7.11 -8.08 -5.64
CA HIS A 57 6.61 -8.10 -7.00
C HIS A 57 7.70 -8.29 -8.09
N ALA A 58 8.94 -8.61 -7.70
CA ALA A 58 10.08 -8.84 -8.60
C ALA A 58 10.34 -7.70 -9.61
N LEU A 59 10.16 -6.45 -9.19
CA LEU A 59 10.36 -5.25 -10.00
C LEU A 59 11.78 -4.67 -9.91
N ILE A 60 12.58 -5.15 -8.94
CA ILE A 60 14.00 -4.82 -8.72
C ILE A 60 14.79 -6.02 -8.20
#